data_AF-A0A662R243-F1
#
_entry.id   AF-A0A662R243-F1
#
_cell.length_a   1.000
_cell.length_b   1.000
_cell.length_c   1.000
_cell.angle_alpha   90.00
_cell.angle_beta   90.00
_cell.angle_gamma   90.00
#
_symmetry.space_group_name_H-M   'P 1'
#
loop_
_entity.id
_entity.type
_entity.pdbx_description
1 polymer ?
#
loop_
_entity_poly.entity_id
_entity_poly.type
_entity_poly.pdbx_seq_one_letter_code
_entity_poly.pdbx_strand_id
1 'polypeptide(L)' 'MAWVVFTDLDGTLLDSEYSFEEALDTLRWLEDNHIPVVFCSSKT' A
#
# COMPACT_ATOMS: atom_id res chain seq x y z
N MET A 1 -10.42 4.23 -17.61
CA MET A 1 -10.04 2.94 -16.97
C MET A 1 -10.05 3.15 -15.47
N ALA A 2 -10.51 2.19 -14.68
CA ALA A 2 -10.42 2.22 -13.23
C ALA A 2 -9.29 1.26 -12.79
N TRP A 3 -8.45 1.71 -11.87
CA TRP A 3 -7.31 0.95 -11.35
C TRP A 3 -7.56 0.53 -9.91
N VAL A 4 -6.95 -0.58 -9.50
CA VAL A 4 -6.85 -1.01 -8.10
C VAL A 4 -5.44 -1.55 -7.88
N VAL A 5 -4.85 -1.25 -6.73
CA VAL A 5 -3.51 -1.73 -6.36
C VAL A 5 -3.65 -2.74 -5.24
N PHE A 6 -3.08 -3.92 -5.43
CA PHE A 6 -2.93 -4.93 -4.39
C PHE A 6 -1.49 -4.90 -3.88
N THR A 7 -1.32 -4.91 -2.56
CA THR A 7 0.01 -4.95 -1.93
C THR A 7 0.03 -5.97 -0.80
N ASP A 8 1.13 -6.72 -0.71
CA ASP A 8 1.47 -7.43 0.53
C ASP A 8 1.95 -6.43 1.59
N LEU A 9 2.03 -6.87 2.85
CA LEU A 9 2.45 -6.07 3.98
C LEU A 9 3.95 -6.23 4.26
N ASP A 10 4.35 -7.32 4.91
CA ASP A 10 5.69 -7.48 5.46
C ASP A 10 6.75 -7.58 4.35
N GLY A 11 7.73 -6.68 4.37
CA GLY A 11 8.79 -6.64 3.35
C GLY A 11 8.32 -6.17 1.97
N THR A 12 7.09 -5.66 1.86
CA THR A 12 6.55 -5.04 0.64
C THR A 12 6.06 -3.62 0.93
N LEU A 13 4.95 -3.45 1.65
CA LEU A 13 4.47 -2.13 2.09
C LEU A 13 5.18 -1.67 3.37
N LEU A 14 5.50 -2.62 4.25
CA LEU A 14 6.12 -2.39 5.55
C LEU A 14 7.60 -2.76 5.50
N ASP A 15 8.43 -1.88 6.05
CA ASP A 15 9.86 -2.12 6.25
C ASP A 15 10.14 -3.03 7.47
N SER A 16 11.42 -3.21 7.81
CA SER A 16 11.83 -4.05 8.95
C SER A 16 11.39 -3.54 10.32
N GLU A 17 11.07 -2.25 10.43
CA GLU A 17 10.57 -1.60 11.65
C GLU A 17 9.03 -1.52 11.65
N TYR A 18 8.36 -2.23 10.72
CA TYR A 18 6.91 -2.19 10.53
C TYR A 18 6.36 -0.80 10.14
N SER A 19 7.16 0.03 9.48
CA SER A 19 6.76 1.35 8.99
C SER A 19 6.40 1.33 7.50
N PHE A 20 5.43 2.16 7.11
CA PHE A 20 5.06 2.44 5.71
C PHE A 20 5.50 3.84 5.27
N GLU A 21 6.29 4.55 6.08
CA GLU A 21 6.60 5.97 5.86
C GLU A 21 7.31 6.22 4.52
N GLU A 22 8.14 5.28 4.07
CA GLU A 22 8.78 5.33 2.74
C GLU A 22 7.75 5.29 1.58
N ALA A 23 6.58 4.66 1.79
CA ALA A 23 5.53 4.55 0.79
C ALA A 23 4.53 5.72 0.83
N LEU A 24 4.64 6.64 1.79
CA LEU A 24 3.62 7.65 2.09
C LEU A 24 3.29 8.55 0.90
N ASP A 25 4.30 8.99 0.15
CA ASP A 25 4.09 9.84 -1.04
C ASP A 25 3.33 9.10 -2.14
N THR A 26 3.59 7.80 -2.31
CA THR A 26 2.87 6.98 -3.30
C THR A 26 1.44 6.71 -2.85
N LEU A 27 1.22 6.41 -1.57
CA LEU A 27 -0.11 6.20 -1.02
C LEU A 27 -0.99 7.45 -1.14
N ARG A 28 -0.44 8.63 -0.88
CA ARG A 28 -1.11 9.92 -1.08
C ARG A 28 -1.47 10.16 -2.54
N TRP A 29 -0.53 9.89 -3.45
CA TRP A 29 -0.81 10.02 -4.88
C TRP A 29 -1.94 9.08 -5.33
N LEU A 30 -1.98 7.84 -4.83
CA LEU A 30 -3.04 6.88 -5.12
C LEU A 30 -4.40 7.36 -4.57
N GLU A 31 -4.41 7.88 -3.34
CA GLU A 31 -5.60 8.48 -2.71
C GLU A 31 -6.14 9.66 -3.51
N ASP A 32 -5.28 10.62 -3.89
CA ASP A 32 -5.66 11.80 -4.69
C ASP A 32 -6.26 11.41 -6.05
N ASN A 33 -5.78 10.31 -6.64
CA ASN A 33 -6.28 9.77 -7.90
C ASN A 33 -7.46 8.80 -7.74
N HIS A 34 -7.98 8.63 -6.51
CA HIS A 34 -9.09 7.73 -6.19
C HIS A 34 -8.81 6.27 -6.61
N ILE A 35 -7.56 5.83 -6.50
CA ILE A 35 -7.12 4.47 -6.79
C ILE A 35 -7.11 3.69 -5.47
N PRO A 36 -7.98 2.68 -5.28
CA PRO A 36 -8.01 1.93 -4.03
C PRO A 36 -6.75 1.08 -3.87
N VAL A 37 -6.26 1.00 -2.64
CA VAL A 37 -5.20 0.08 -2.21
C VAL A 37 -5.82 -1.01 -1.36
N VAL A 38 -5.57 -2.27 -1.73
CA VAL A 38 -6.07 -3.45 -1.03
C VAL A 38 -4.89 -4.24 -0.45
N PHE A 39 -4.91 -4.46 0.86
CA PHE A 39 -3.92 -5.28 1.53
C PHE A 39 -4.20 -6.76 1.30
N CYS A 40 -3.18 -7.50 0.87
CA CYS A 40 -3.23 -8.95 0.69
C CYS A 40 -2.17 -9.59 1.59
N SER A 41 -2.56 -9.93 2.81
CA SER A 41 -1.72 -10.70 3.74
C SER A 41 -2.36 -12.05 4.05
N SER A 42 -1.53 -13.06 4.31
CA SER A 42 -1.96 -14.35 4.86
C SER A 42 -2.24 -14.28 6.37
N LYS A 43 -2.01 -13.14 7.00
CA LYS A 43 -2.29 -12.86 8.41
C LYS A 43 -3.68 -12.24 8.54
N THR A 44 -4.41 -12.66 9.57
CA THR A 44 -5.73 -12.14 9.95
C THR A 44 -5.64 -10.96 10.89
#